data_AF-A0A5N8YBG0-F1
#
_entry.id   AF-A0A5N8YBG0-F1
#
_cell.length_a   1.000
_cell.length_b   1.000
_cell.length_c   1.000
_cell.angle_alpha   90.00
_cell.angle_beta   90.00
_cell.angle_gamma   90.00
#
_symmetry.space_group_name_H-M   'P 1'
#
loop_
_entity.id
_entity.type
_entity.pdbx_description
1 polymer ?
#
loop_
_entity_poly.entity_id
_entity_poly.type
_entity_poly.pdbx_seq_one_letter_code
_entity_poly.pdbx_strand_id
1 'polypeptide(L)' 'MLRRLQVRTGIKCNAHSFRRGFATELRRKGLSELDIAELGRWSSTEMVQRYSRAYTFQDAATRYKAIV' A
#
# COMPACT_ATOMS: atom_id res chain seq x y z
N MET A 1 -16.08 2.87 -15.48
CA MET A 1 -15.59 1.52 -15.08
C MET A 1 -15.89 1.19 -13.61
N LEU A 2 -15.38 1.95 -12.63
CA LEU A 2 -15.53 1.65 -11.20
C LEU A 2 -16.98 1.51 -10.71
N ARG A 3 -17.91 2.34 -11.22
CA ARG A 3 -19.35 2.22 -10.90
C ARG A 3 -19.93 0.84 -11.28
N ARG A 4 -19.54 0.28 -12.43
CA ARG A 4 -19.98 -1.06 -12.86
C ARG A 4 -19.42 -2.14 -11.95
N LEU A 5 -18.16 -2.00 -11.52
CA LEU A 5 -17.53 -2.93 -10.59
C LEU A 5 -18.26 -2.90 -9.23
N GLN A 6 -18.54 -1.70 -8.70
CA GLN A 6 -19.30 -1.54 -7.46
C GLN A 6 -20.68 -2.19 -7.51
N VAL A 7 -21.41 -2.03 -8.62
CA VAL A 7 -22.72 -2.69 -8.78
C VAL A 7 -22.58 -4.22 -8.79
N ARG A 8 -21.56 -4.74 -9.47
CA ARG A 8 -21.33 -6.19 -9.58
C ARG A 8 -20.87 -6.85 -8.27
N THR A 9 -20.08 -6.15 -7.46
CA THR A 9 -19.49 -6.70 -6.23
C THR A 9 -20.25 -6.32 -4.97
N GLY A 10 -21.11 -5.29 -5.01
CA GLY A 10 -21.71 -4.68 -3.83
C GLY A 10 -20.73 -3.87 -2.97
N ILE A 11 -19.45 -3.80 -3.36
CA ILE A 11 -18.41 -3.11 -2.60
C ILE A 11 -18.23 -1.69 -3.17
N LYS A 12 -18.14 -0.69 -2.29
CA LYS A 12 -17.89 0.70 -2.71
C LYS A 12 -16.56 0.81 -3.47
N CYS A 13 -16.61 1.08 -4.77
CA CYS A 13 -15.43 1.18 -5.63
C CYS A 13 -15.20 2.64 -6.05
N ASN A 14 -14.21 3.31 -5.45
CA ASN A 14 -13.78 4.65 -5.85
C ASN A 14 -12.26 4.70 -6.02
N ALA A 15 -11.78 5.66 -6.81
CA ALA A 15 -10.37 5.77 -7.18
C ALA A 15 -9.44 5.88 -5.95
N HIS A 16 -9.85 6.64 -4.94
CA HIS A 16 -9.06 6.81 -3.73
C HIS A 16 -8.91 5.50 -2.94
N SER A 17 -9.99 4.72 -2.78
CA SER A 17 -9.94 3.41 -2.12
C SER A 17 -9.01 2.42 -2.81
N PHE A 18 -9.00 2.39 -4.15
CA PHE A 18 -8.05 1.56 -4.91
C PHE A 18 -6.61 2.04 -4.72
N ARG A 19 -6.37 3.35 -4.78
CA ARG A 19 -5.04 3.94 -4.58
C ARG A 19 -4.49 3.65 -3.17
N ARG A 20 -5.36 3.67 -2.15
CA ARG A 20 -5.01 3.24 -0.79
C ARG A 20 -4.71 1.75 -0.70
N GLY A 21 -5.58 0.90 -1.25
CA GLY A 21 -5.40 -0.55 -1.25
C GLY A 21 -4.10 -0.96 -1.94
N PHE A 22 -3.76 -0.30 -3.04
CA PHE A 22 -2.48 -0.48 -3.74
C PHE A 22 -1.27 -0.27 -2.80
N ALA A 23 -1.22 0.86 -2.09
CA ALA A 23 -0.12 1.15 -1.18
C ALA A 23 -0.05 0.16 -0.02
N THR A 24 -1.19 -0.17 0.60
CA THR A 24 -1.26 -1.12 1.72
C THR A 24 -0.84 -2.53 1.31
N GLU A 25 -1.29 -3.03 0.15
CA GLU A 25 -0.92 -4.37 -0.32
C GLU A 25 0.55 -4.48 -0.71
N LEU A 26 1.12 -3.46 -1.35
CA LEU A 26 2.56 -3.44 -1.66
C LEU A 26 3.41 -3.39 -0.39
N ARG A 27 2.98 -2.64 0.62
CA ARG A 27 3.66 -2.62 1.92
C ARG A 27 3.63 -3.99 2.58
N ARG A 28 2.48 -4.68 2.55
CA ARG A 28 2.32 -6.05 3.05
C ARG A 28 3.25 -7.02 2.33
N LYS A 29 3.41 -6.87 1.01
CA LYS A 29 4.38 -7.64 0.19
C LYS A 29 5.85 -7.28 0.46
N GLY A 30 6.11 -6.16 1.12
CA GLY A 30 7.42 -5.79 1.62
C GLY A 30 8.19 -4.76 0.83
N LEU A 31 7.52 -4.08 -0.09
CA LEU A 31 8.12 -2.95 -0.78
C LEU A 31 8.34 -1.79 0.19
N SER A 32 9.38 -1.01 -0.06
CA SER A 32 9.65 0.21 0.68
C SER A 32 8.61 1.28 0.34
N GLU A 33 8.43 2.25 1.23
CA GLU A 33 7.53 3.38 1.00
C GLU A 33 7.98 4.25 -0.19
N LEU A 34 9.28 4.26 -0.47
CA LEU A 34 9.88 4.96 -1.59
C LEU A 34 9.52 4.29 -2.92
N ASP A 35 9.67 2.97 -3.02
CA ASP A 35 9.26 2.19 -4.20
C ASP A 35 7.76 2.35 -4.47
N ILE A 36 6.94 2.30 -3.41
CA ILE A 36 5.49 2.45 -3.52
C ILE A 36 5.12 3.86 -4.01
N ALA A 37 5.81 4.89 -3.50
CA ALA A 37 5.60 6.27 -3.91
C ALA A 37 5.94 6.48 -5.40
N GLU A 38 7.06 5.91 -5.86
CA GLU A 38 7.48 5.99 -7.25
C GLU A 38 6.51 5.23 -8.17
N LEU A 39 6.17 3.98 -7.83
CA LEU A 39 5.27 3.13 -8.62
C LEU A 39 3.87 3.73 -8.79
N GLY A 40 3.30 4.31 -7.73
CA GLY A 40 1.99 4.95 -7.81
C GLY A 40 2.02 6.47 -7.96
N ARG A 41 3.19 7.03 -8.34
CA ARG A 41 3.41 8.44 -8.65
C ARG A 41 2.82 9.39 -7.61
N TRP A 42 3.18 9.15 -6.35
CA TRP A 42 2.90 10.10 -5.28
C TRP A 42 3.90 11.25 -5.31
N SER A 43 3.42 12.45 -5.00
CA SER A 43 4.25 13.65 -4.88
C SER A 43 5.10 13.67 -3.60
N SER A 44 4.75 12.86 -2.59
CA SER A 44 5.49 12.74 -1.34
C SER A 44 5.33 11.33 -0.76
N THR A 45 6.42 10.80 -0.20
CA THR A 45 6.47 9.53 0.55
C THR A 45 5.64 9.60 1.84
N GLU A 46 5.46 10.78 2.44
CA GLU A 46 4.63 10.97 3.64
C GLU A 46 3.17 10.58 3.39
N MET A 47 2.68 10.76 2.15
CA MET A 47 1.33 10.34 1.78
C MET A 47 1.19 8.82 1.78
N VAL A 48 2.24 8.09 1.41
CA VAL A 48 2.29 6.62 1.45
C VAL A 48 2.44 6.14 2.89
N GLN A 49 3.23 6.84 3.71
CA GLN A 49 3.44 6.55 5.12
C GLN A 49 2.14 6.45 5.93
N ARG A 50 1.14 7.27 5.59
CA ARG A 50 -0.20 7.20 6.21
C ARG A 50 -0.88 5.85 6.04
N TYR A 51 -0.57 5.12 4.97
CA TYR A 51 -1.15 3.82 4.65
C TYR A 51 -0.26 2.64 5.07
N SER A 52 1.00 2.90 5.41
CA SER A 52 1.95 1.91 5.90
C SER A 52 2.07 1.86 7.43
N ARG A 53 1.33 2.68 8.18
CA ARG A 53 1.34 2.68 9.67
C ARG A 53 0.97 1.34 10.32
N ALA A 54 0.32 0.44 9.58
CA ALA A 54 0.08 -0.93 10.02
C ALA A 54 1.34 -1.81 10.00
N TYR A 55 2.46 -1.30 9.47
CA TYR A 55 3.75 -1.96 9.47
C TYR A 55 4.41 -1.84 10.83
N THR A 56 4.54 -2.97 11.51
CA THR A 56 5.06 -3.04 12.87
C THR A 56 6.56 -3.33 12.89
N PHE A 57 7.17 -3.12 14.04
CA PHE A 57 8.55 -3.55 14.28
C PHE A 57 8.75 -5.05 14.04
N GLN A 58 7.75 -5.88 14.36
CA GLN A 58 7.78 -7.33 14.10
C GLN A 58 7.90 -7.67 12.61
N ASP A 59 7.22 -6.91 11.75
CA ASP A 59 7.32 -7.08 10.30
C ASP A 59 8.73 -6.71 9.78
N ALA A 60 9.37 -5.72 10.41
CA ALA A 60 10.76 -5.37 10.11
C ALA A 60 11.74 -6.45 10.58
N ALA A 61 11.58 -6.94 11.81
CA ALA A 61 12.43 -7.97 12.40
C ALA A 61 12.40 -9.28 11.60
N THR A 62 11.21 -9.69 11.11
CA THR A 62 11.04 -10.89 10.28
C THR A 62 11.84 -10.81 8.96
N ARG A 63 12.06 -9.61 8.43
CA ARG A 63 12.77 -9.39 7.16
C ARG A 63 14.27 -9.18 7.33
N TYR A 64 14.74 -8.95 8.56
CA TYR A 64 16.15 -8.76 8.82
C TYR A 64 16.91 -10.06 8.52
N LYS A 65 17.91 -9.97 7.64
CA LYS A 65 18.91 -11.02 7.47
C LYS A 65 20.21 -10.53 8.10
N ALA A 66 20.67 -11.25 9.12
CA ALA A 66 21.97 -10.97 9.70
C ALA A 66 23.05 -11.11 8.62
N ILE A 67 23.98 -10.16 8.62
CA ILE A 67 25.19 -10.27 7.81
C ILE A 67 26.10 -11.22 8.60
N VAL A 68 26.25 -12.45 8.11
CA VAL A 68 27.19 -13.47 8.62
C VAL A 68 28.40 -13.47 7.70
#